data_AF-A0A7J8JWH0-F1
#
_entry.id   AF-A0A7J8JWH0-F1
#
_cell.length_a   1.000
_cell.length_b   1.000
_cell.length_c   1.000
_cell.angle_alpha   90.00
_cell.angle_beta   90.00
_cell.angle_gamma   90.00
#
_symmetry.space_group_name_H-M   'P 1'
#
loop_
_entity.id
_entity.type
_entity.pdbx_description
1 polymer ?
#
loop_
_entity_poly.entity_id
_entity_poly.type
_entity_poly.pdbx_seq_one_letter_code
_entity_poly.pdbx_strand_id
1 'polypeptide(L)'
;MAQALGIPATECEFIGSLPVTVVGRLKVALEPQLWELGKVLRKAGLSPGYVDTGAEPGRSRMINQDEFARQLQLSDPQTVAGAFSYFQKDANGLVDFRDVALALAALDGGTGLEELIRLAFELFAEEQVEGPSRLLCREGFSTILHLLLGSPRPATETLHAELCQAGPHQGLSLGQFQDFTLRDPIHGKLLSTYLRPSQTPNASSAASPTALANGTVHSPKQKGD
;
A
#
# COMPACT_ATOMS: atom_id res chain seq x y z
N MET A 1 -31.67 2.94 -1.25
CA MET A 1 -31.29 2.29 0.02
C MET A 1 -30.50 3.25 0.92
N ALA A 2 -29.37 3.83 0.50
CA ALA A 2 -28.60 4.81 1.29
C ALA A 2 -29.43 6.04 1.75
N GLN A 3 -30.22 6.63 0.83
CA GLN A 3 -31.17 7.71 1.14
C GLN A 3 -32.24 7.34 2.19
N ALA A 4 -32.61 6.06 2.29
CA ALA A 4 -33.58 5.58 3.28
C ALA A 4 -32.94 5.29 4.65
N LEU A 5 -31.61 5.19 4.71
CA LEU A 5 -30.83 4.91 5.92
C LEU A 5 -30.19 6.18 6.51
N GLY A 6 -30.32 7.35 5.87
CA GLY A 6 -29.73 8.61 6.33
C GLY A 6 -28.20 8.64 6.30
N ILE A 7 -27.57 7.68 5.61
CA ILE A 7 -26.12 7.61 5.43
C ILE A 7 -25.81 8.30 4.10
N PRO A 8 -24.85 9.26 4.06
CA PRO A 8 -24.44 9.87 2.79
C PRO A 8 -24.03 8.76 1.81
N ALA A 9 -24.59 8.80 0.60
CA ALA A 9 -24.24 7.83 -0.42
C ALA A 9 -22.77 8.03 -0.78
N THR A 10 -21.90 7.13 -0.34
CA THR A 10 -20.53 7.08 -0.80
C THR A 10 -20.55 6.64 -2.26
N GLU A 11 -20.01 7.45 -3.16
CA GLU A 11 -19.83 7.09 -4.57
C GLU A 11 -18.72 6.03 -4.68
N CYS A 12 -19.05 4.79 -4.32
CA CYS A 12 -18.18 3.64 -4.50
C CYS A 12 -18.48 2.98 -5.84
N GLU A 13 -17.44 2.82 -6.66
CA GLU A 13 -17.49 1.98 -7.85
C GLU A 13 -17.00 0.56 -7.53
N PHE A 14 -17.21 -0.38 -8.45
CA PHE A 14 -16.70 -1.75 -8.32
C PHE A 14 -15.85 -2.13 -9.54
N ILE A 15 -14.71 -2.75 -9.28
CA ILE A 15 -13.92 -3.47 -10.30
C ILE A 15 -14.00 -4.95 -9.95
N GLY A 16 -14.81 -5.70 -10.71
CA GLY A 16 -15.20 -7.06 -10.30
C GLY A 16 -15.98 -7.00 -8.98
N SER A 17 -15.47 -7.68 -7.95
CA SER A 17 -16.02 -7.64 -6.58
C SER A 17 -15.31 -6.66 -5.65
N LEU A 18 -14.28 -5.95 -6.12
CA LEU A 18 -13.49 -5.05 -5.30
C LEU A 18 -14.10 -3.64 -5.30
N PRO A 19 -14.50 -3.09 -4.15
CA PRO A 19 -14.99 -1.72 -4.08
C PRO A 19 -13.82 -0.73 -4.20
N VAL A 20 -14.01 0.28 -5.05
CA VAL A 20 -13.00 1.28 -5.37
C VAL A 20 -13.57 2.70 -5.27
N THR A 21 -12.71 3.64 -4.94
CA THR A 21 -12.98 5.07 -5.03
C THR A 21 -12.29 5.65 -6.25
N VAL A 22 -12.96 6.56 -6.95
CA VAL A 22 -12.37 7.28 -8.07
C VAL A 22 -11.67 8.54 -7.57
N VAL A 23 -10.38 8.67 -7.85
CA VAL A 23 -9.60 9.88 -7.54
C VAL A 23 -8.88 10.31 -8.81
N GLY A 24 -9.39 11.37 -9.44
CA GLY A 24 -8.94 11.78 -10.77
C GLY A 24 -9.19 10.67 -11.79
N ARG A 25 -8.11 10.17 -12.40
CA ARG A 25 -8.15 9.03 -13.33
C ARG A 25 -7.99 7.67 -12.65
N LEU A 26 -7.54 7.65 -11.40
CA LEU A 26 -7.24 6.40 -10.70
C LEU A 26 -8.51 5.84 -10.07
N LYS A 27 -8.61 4.51 -10.11
CA LYS A 27 -9.56 3.75 -9.32
C LYS A 27 -8.78 3.07 -8.21
N VAL A 28 -8.93 3.54 -6.99
CA VAL A 28 -8.14 3.08 -5.84
C VAL A 28 -8.98 2.15 -5.00
N ALA A 29 -8.43 0.98 -4.68
CA ALA A 29 -9.10 0.01 -3.82
C ALA A 29 -9.36 0.60 -2.43
N LEU A 30 -10.58 0.46 -1.91
CA LEU A 30 -10.88 0.92 -0.54
C LEU A 30 -10.02 0.21 0.49
N GLU A 31 -9.79 -1.09 0.28
CA GLU A 31 -8.86 -1.91 1.04
C GLU A 31 -7.79 -2.44 0.08
N PRO A 32 -6.61 -1.79 0.03
CA PRO A 32 -5.50 -2.30 -0.76
C PRO A 32 -5.13 -3.72 -0.34
N GLN A 33 -5.04 -4.64 -1.31
CA GLN A 33 -4.63 -6.02 -1.05
C GLN A 33 -3.25 -6.11 -0.36
N LEU A 34 -2.43 -5.05 -0.48
CA LEU A 34 -1.17 -4.88 0.23
C LEU A 34 -1.32 -5.14 1.74
N TRP A 35 -2.42 -4.70 2.35
CA TRP A 35 -2.66 -4.90 3.78
C TRP A 35 -2.93 -6.36 4.14
N GLU A 36 -3.58 -7.11 3.25
CA GLU A 36 -3.76 -8.55 3.42
C GLU A 36 -2.42 -9.27 3.33
N LEU A 37 -1.55 -8.90 2.39
CA LEU A 37 -0.16 -9.39 2.35
C LEU A 37 0.54 -9.11 3.69
N GLY A 38 0.43 -7.88 4.21
CA GLY A 38 1.01 -7.51 5.52
C GLY A 38 0.44 -8.31 6.69
N LYS A 39 -0.83 -8.71 6.65
CA LYS A 39 -1.43 -9.60 7.66
C LYS A 39 -0.88 -11.02 7.55
N VAL A 40 -0.74 -11.56 6.33
CA VAL A 40 -0.18 -12.89 6.07
C VAL A 40 1.29 -12.96 6.52
N LEU A 41 2.11 -11.98 6.14
CA LEU A 41 3.53 -11.95 6.49
C LEU A 41 3.77 -11.80 8.00
N ARG A 42 2.99 -10.96 8.69
CA ARG A 42 3.09 -10.82 10.16
C ARG A 42 2.69 -12.10 10.89
N LYS A 43 1.66 -12.82 10.42
CA LYS A 43 1.31 -14.15 10.97
C LYS A 43 2.45 -15.16 10.83
N ALA A 44 3.29 -14.99 9.80
CA ALA A 44 4.46 -15.81 9.56
C ALA A 44 5.67 -15.46 10.44
N GLY A 45 5.57 -14.41 11.28
CA GLY A 45 6.70 -13.92 12.09
C GLY A 45 7.66 -13.00 11.31
N LEU A 46 7.31 -12.55 10.11
CA LEU A 46 8.11 -11.57 9.38
C LEU A 46 7.76 -10.14 9.78
N SER A 47 8.80 -9.41 10.17
CA SER A 47 8.80 -7.96 10.23
C SER A 47 9.30 -7.43 8.87
N PRO A 48 8.48 -6.69 8.09
CA PRO A 48 8.82 -6.29 6.72
C PRO A 48 10.08 -5.41 6.58
N GLY A 49 10.61 -4.84 7.66
CA GLY A 49 11.75 -3.92 7.65
C GLY A 49 13.16 -4.49 7.52
N TYR A 50 13.33 -5.81 7.48
CA TYR A 50 14.66 -6.44 7.49
C TYR A 50 14.92 -7.42 6.34
N VAL A 51 14.14 -7.35 5.26
CA VAL A 51 14.49 -8.16 4.08
C VAL A 51 15.37 -7.29 3.19
N ASP A 52 16.69 -7.55 3.22
CA ASP A 52 17.54 -7.18 2.09
C ASP A 52 17.03 -7.97 0.90
N THR A 53 16.16 -7.32 0.15
CA THR A 53 15.50 -7.94 -0.98
C THR A 53 16.48 -8.17 -2.11
N GLY A 54 17.73 -7.68 -2.12
CA GLY A 54 18.66 -7.95 -3.22
C GLY A 54 18.07 -7.66 -4.61
N ALA A 55 17.07 -6.79 -4.68
CA ALA A 55 16.42 -6.35 -5.90
C ALA A 55 17.29 -5.24 -6.49
N GLU A 56 17.88 -5.53 -7.64
CA GLU A 56 18.80 -4.61 -8.29
C GLU A 56 18.01 -3.47 -8.98
N PRO A 57 18.40 -2.20 -8.78
CA PRO A 57 17.73 -1.07 -9.40
C PRO A 57 17.58 -1.23 -10.92
N GLY A 58 16.34 -1.16 -11.43
CA GLY A 58 16.05 -1.21 -12.87
C GLY A 58 16.25 -2.58 -13.51
N ARG A 59 16.56 -3.63 -12.74
CA ARG A 59 16.79 -4.98 -13.26
C ARG A 59 15.70 -5.92 -12.75
N SER A 60 14.82 -6.31 -13.67
CA SER A 60 13.81 -7.34 -13.42
C SER A 60 14.49 -8.67 -13.09
N ARG A 61 14.01 -9.33 -12.03
CA ARG A 61 14.44 -10.68 -11.66
C ARG A 61 13.21 -11.51 -11.34
N MET A 62 12.96 -12.52 -12.15
CA MET A 62 11.83 -13.42 -11.98
C MET A 62 12.18 -14.51 -10.98
N ILE A 63 11.36 -14.68 -9.94
CA ILE A 63 11.54 -15.70 -8.90
C ILE A 63 10.33 -16.62 -8.82
N ASN A 64 10.58 -17.88 -8.47
CA ASN A 64 9.52 -18.83 -8.19
C ASN A 64 9.15 -18.83 -6.70
N GLN A 65 8.12 -19.61 -6.35
CA GLN A 65 7.60 -19.69 -4.98
C GLN A 65 8.64 -20.21 -3.97
N ASP A 66 9.49 -21.16 -4.35
CA ASP A 66 10.52 -21.71 -3.47
C ASP A 66 11.62 -20.68 -3.16
N GLU A 67 12.02 -19.90 -4.17
CA GLU A 67 12.98 -18.83 -4.03
C GLU A 67 12.43 -17.68 -3.18
N PHE A 68 11.18 -17.30 -3.42
CA PHE A 68 10.44 -16.35 -2.57
C PHE A 68 10.43 -16.81 -1.10
N ALA A 69 10.10 -18.07 -0.84
CA ALA A 69 10.09 -18.61 0.52
C ALA A 69 11.48 -18.55 1.17
N ARG A 70 12.54 -18.92 0.44
CA ARG A 70 13.92 -18.86 0.94
C ARG A 70 14.37 -17.43 1.26
N GLN A 71 14.10 -16.48 0.37
CA GLN A 71 14.50 -15.08 0.54
C GLN A 71 13.78 -14.42 1.70
N LEU A 72 12.50 -14.73 1.87
CA LEU A 72 11.71 -14.24 3.00
C LEU A 72 11.82 -15.13 4.24
N GLN A 73 12.64 -16.18 4.23
CA GLN A 73 12.81 -17.13 5.34
C GLN A 73 11.47 -17.72 5.84
N LEU A 74 10.51 -17.88 4.94
CA LEU A 74 9.19 -18.44 5.22
C LEU A 74 9.26 -19.97 5.21
N SER A 75 8.77 -20.58 6.29
CA SER A 75 8.78 -22.04 6.44
C SER A 75 7.39 -22.68 6.30
N ASP A 76 6.31 -21.92 6.49
CA ASP A 76 4.94 -22.44 6.40
C ASP A 76 4.42 -22.41 4.95
N PRO A 77 4.11 -23.57 4.32
CA PRO A 77 3.70 -23.62 2.92
C PRO A 77 2.42 -22.85 2.60
N GLN A 78 1.47 -22.79 3.55
CA GLN A 78 0.20 -22.08 3.35
C GLN A 78 0.42 -20.57 3.33
N THR A 79 1.24 -20.06 4.23
CA THR A 79 1.66 -18.66 4.26
C THR A 79 2.45 -18.30 3.02
N VAL A 80 3.41 -19.15 2.59
CA VAL A 80 4.16 -18.93 1.35
C VAL A 80 3.20 -18.82 0.16
N ALA A 81 2.27 -19.77 0.01
CA ALA A 81 1.31 -19.75 -1.09
C ALA A 81 0.40 -18.51 -1.04
N GLY A 82 -0.09 -18.15 0.16
CA GLY A 82 -0.92 -16.97 0.37
C GLY A 82 -0.20 -15.67 0.01
N ALA A 83 1.02 -15.48 0.52
CA ALA A 83 1.83 -14.29 0.23
C ALA A 83 2.27 -14.24 -1.25
N PHE A 84 2.69 -15.36 -1.83
CA PHE A 84 3.08 -15.45 -3.24
C PHE A 84 1.88 -15.25 -4.19
N SER A 85 0.66 -15.54 -3.75
CA SER A 85 -0.57 -15.30 -4.54
C SER A 85 -0.87 -13.83 -4.77
N TYR A 86 -0.37 -12.94 -3.90
CA TYR A 86 -0.57 -11.49 -4.00
C TYR A 86 0.05 -10.89 -5.27
N PHE A 87 1.21 -11.40 -5.66
CA PHE A 87 1.97 -10.82 -6.75
C PHE A 87 1.49 -11.30 -8.11
N GLN A 88 1.58 -10.40 -9.09
CA GLN A 88 1.33 -10.72 -10.48
C GLN A 88 2.38 -11.73 -10.97
N LYS A 89 1.90 -12.77 -11.67
CA LYS A 89 2.75 -13.82 -12.23
C LYS A 89 2.84 -13.68 -13.74
N ASP A 90 4.00 -14.01 -14.28
CA ASP A 90 4.18 -14.16 -15.72
C ASP A 90 3.55 -15.48 -16.24
N ALA A 91 3.72 -15.73 -17.55
CA ALA A 91 3.23 -16.95 -18.18
C ALA A 91 3.84 -18.25 -17.61
N ASN A 92 4.99 -18.16 -16.94
CA ASN A 92 5.68 -19.29 -16.31
C ASN A 92 5.34 -19.42 -14.82
N GLY A 93 4.46 -18.57 -14.28
CA GLY A 93 4.10 -18.56 -12.87
C GLY A 93 5.13 -17.88 -11.96
N LEU A 94 6.07 -17.12 -12.53
CA LEU A 94 7.13 -16.41 -11.80
C LEU A 94 6.69 -14.99 -11.44
N VAL A 95 7.22 -14.48 -10.34
CA VAL A 95 6.95 -13.13 -9.82
C VAL A 95 8.20 -12.26 -10.01
N ASP A 96 8.00 -11.00 -10.41
CA ASP A 96 9.10 -10.03 -10.42
C ASP A 96 9.46 -9.65 -8.98
N PHE A 97 10.71 -9.85 -8.62
CA PHE A 97 11.18 -9.61 -7.26
C PHE A 97 11.19 -8.13 -6.86
N ARG A 98 11.18 -7.21 -7.84
CA ARG A 98 11.00 -5.77 -7.60
C ARG A 98 9.63 -5.48 -6.97
N ASP A 99 8.60 -6.21 -7.37
CA ASP A 99 7.25 -6.08 -6.80
C ASP A 99 7.27 -6.51 -5.32
N VAL A 100 7.98 -7.59 -5.01
CA VAL A 100 8.14 -8.06 -3.63
C VAL A 100 8.88 -7.03 -2.79
N ALA A 101 10.00 -6.51 -3.28
CA ALA A 101 10.80 -5.50 -2.59
C ALA A 101 9.99 -4.25 -2.28
N LEU A 102 9.25 -3.72 -3.26
CA LEU A 102 8.44 -2.53 -3.07
C LEU A 102 7.28 -2.77 -2.09
N ALA A 103 6.60 -3.92 -2.18
CA ALA A 103 5.51 -4.26 -1.27
C ALA A 103 5.99 -4.38 0.19
N LEU A 104 7.14 -5.01 0.41
CA LEU A 104 7.73 -5.14 1.76
C LEU A 104 8.13 -3.79 2.33
N ALA A 105 8.78 -2.94 1.53
CA ALA A 105 9.14 -1.58 1.95
C ALA A 105 7.91 -0.73 2.30
N ALA A 106 6.83 -0.86 1.54
CA ALA A 106 5.57 -0.18 1.84
C ALA A 106 4.90 -0.69 3.12
N LEU A 107 5.09 -1.97 3.47
CA LEU A 107 4.53 -2.60 4.65
C LEU A 107 5.33 -2.40 5.95
N ASP A 108 6.61 -2.06 5.83
CA ASP A 108 7.48 -1.82 6.99
C ASP A 108 6.98 -0.66 7.87
N GLY A 109 6.43 0.39 7.24
CA GLY A 109 5.90 1.56 7.95
C GLY A 109 6.95 2.44 8.64
N GLY A 110 8.20 1.98 8.76
CA GLY A 110 9.35 2.77 9.22
C GLY A 110 9.96 3.65 8.11
N THR A 111 9.80 3.25 6.85
CA THR A 111 10.24 4.03 5.69
C THR A 111 9.33 5.25 5.47
N GLY A 112 9.93 6.43 5.37
CA GLY A 112 9.22 7.66 5.01
C GLY A 112 8.61 7.56 3.61
N LEU A 113 7.60 8.40 3.32
CA LEU A 113 6.83 8.26 2.08
C LEU A 113 7.69 8.69 0.87
N GLU A 114 8.51 9.72 1.07
CA GLU A 114 9.44 10.20 0.05
C GLU A 114 10.50 9.16 -0.28
N GLU A 115 11.04 8.48 0.74
CA GLU A 115 12.00 7.38 0.59
C GLU A 115 11.36 6.19 -0.12
N LEU A 116 10.12 5.83 0.20
CA LEU A 116 9.39 4.77 -0.49
C LEU A 116 9.15 5.11 -1.97
N ILE A 117 8.77 6.35 -2.27
CA ILE A 117 8.56 6.81 -3.66
C ILE A 117 9.88 6.79 -4.43
N ARG A 118 10.97 7.21 -3.80
CA ARG A 118 12.30 7.13 -4.38
C ARG A 118 12.72 5.69 -4.65
N LEU A 119 12.52 4.77 -3.70
CA LEU A 119 12.78 3.35 -3.88
C LEU A 119 11.95 2.77 -5.03
N ALA A 120 10.65 3.10 -5.10
CA ALA A 120 9.79 2.66 -6.20
C ALA A 120 10.34 3.13 -7.56
N PHE A 121 10.78 4.40 -7.65
CA PHE A 121 11.42 4.90 -8.85
C PHE A 121 12.72 4.14 -9.16
N GLU A 122 13.59 3.94 -8.18
CA GLU A 122 14.87 3.25 -8.36
C GLU A 122 14.69 1.77 -8.76
N LEU A 123 13.62 1.11 -8.35
CA LEU A 123 13.31 -0.26 -8.77
C LEU A 123 12.80 -0.33 -10.23
N PHE A 124 11.93 0.59 -10.62
CA PHE A 124 11.16 0.48 -11.86
C PHE A 124 11.57 1.42 -13.00
N ALA A 125 12.38 2.45 -12.73
CA ALA A 125 12.88 3.33 -13.79
C ALA A 125 13.90 2.60 -14.67
N GLU A 126 13.83 2.83 -15.97
CA GLU A 126 14.70 2.19 -16.95
C GLU A 126 15.77 3.18 -17.44
N GLU A 127 16.97 2.69 -17.70
CA GLU A 127 18.01 3.48 -18.36
C GLU A 127 17.55 3.87 -19.77
N GLN A 128 17.73 5.13 -20.11
CA GLN A 128 17.42 5.61 -21.45
C GLN A 128 18.57 5.29 -22.40
N VAL A 129 18.24 4.96 -23.65
CA VAL A 129 19.22 4.72 -24.71
C VAL A 129 20.05 5.98 -24.98
N GLU A 130 19.45 7.15 -24.81
CA GLU A 130 20.06 8.46 -25.03
C GLU A 130 20.11 9.28 -23.73
N GLY A 131 21.21 9.12 -22.99
CA GLY A 131 21.56 10.00 -21.86
C GLY A 131 21.65 9.33 -20.50
N PRO A 132 22.21 10.02 -19.49
CA PRO A 132 22.52 9.44 -18.18
C PRO A 132 21.30 9.33 -17.24
N SER A 133 20.10 9.61 -17.73
CA SER A 133 18.90 9.70 -16.89
C SER A 133 18.04 8.46 -17.03
N ARG A 134 17.65 7.89 -15.88
CA ARG A 134 16.63 6.84 -15.82
C ARG A 134 15.25 7.49 -15.84
N LEU A 135 14.30 6.93 -16.58
CA LEU A 135 12.92 7.40 -16.58
C LEU A 135 11.97 6.28 -16.20
N LEU A 136 10.92 6.65 -15.49
CA LEU A 136 9.82 5.77 -15.17
C LEU A 136 8.88 5.67 -16.38
N CYS A 137 9.05 4.59 -17.13
CA CYS A 137 8.21 4.24 -18.27
C CYS A 137 6.79 3.86 -17.83
N ARG A 138 5.88 3.78 -18.80
CA ARG A 138 4.45 3.45 -18.59
C ARG A 138 4.23 2.18 -17.77
N GLU A 139 5.02 1.15 -18.06
CA GLU A 139 4.92 -0.15 -17.39
C GLU A 139 5.30 -0.04 -15.91
N GLY A 140 6.49 0.50 -15.61
CA GLY A 140 6.93 0.72 -14.23
C GLY A 140 5.97 1.59 -13.42
N PHE A 141 5.47 2.68 -14.01
CA PHE A 141 4.47 3.54 -13.38
C PHE A 141 3.18 2.78 -13.04
N SER A 142 2.68 1.98 -13.98
CA SER A 142 1.46 1.21 -13.81
C SER A 142 1.63 0.12 -12.76
N THR A 143 2.78 -0.57 -12.75
CA THR A 143 3.11 -1.59 -11.74
C THR A 143 3.13 -0.99 -10.34
N ILE A 144 3.79 0.16 -10.14
CA ILE A 144 3.84 0.82 -8.81
C ILE A 144 2.43 1.15 -8.31
N LEU A 145 1.60 1.82 -9.12
CA LEU A 145 0.26 2.21 -8.70
C LEU A 145 -0.68 1.02 -8.54
N HIS A 146 -0.53 -0.01 -9.37
CA HIS A 146 -1.27 -1.25 -9.21
C HIS A 146 -0.92 -1.94 -7.88
N LEU A 147 0.36 -2.08 -7.59
CA LEU A 147 0.85 -2.77 -6.40
C LEU A 147 0.49 -2.03 -5.11
N LEU A 148 0.58 -0.70 -5.09
CA LEU A 148 0.38 0.08 -3.87
C LEU A 148 -1.07 0.54 -3.66
N LEU A 149 -1.82 0.78 -4.74
CA LEU A 149 -3.18 1.34 -4.69
C LEU A 149 -4.26 0.38 -5.23
N GLY A 150 -3.87 -0.76 -5.80
CA GLY A 150 -4.79 -1.67 -6.48
C GLY A 150 -5.36 -1.11 -7.78
N SER A 151 -4.77 -0.05 -8.33
CA SER A 151 -5.33 0.63 -9.51
C SER A 151 -5.21 -0.25 -10.77
N PRO A 152 -6.26 -0.35 -11.61
CA PRO A 152 -6.17 -1.08 -12.87
C PRO A 152 -5.17 -0.45 -13.84
N ARG A 153 -4.45 -1.30 -14.57
CA ARG A 153 -3.45 -0.89 -15.58
C ARG A 153 -3.98 0.11 -16.62
N PRO A 154 -5.18 -0.04 -17.22
CA PRO A 154 -5.65 0.93 -18.22
C PRO A 154 -5.82 2.36 -17.67
N ALA A 155 -6.23 2.49 -16.40
CA ALA A 155 -6.36 3.78 -15.73
C ALA A 155 -5.01 4.43 -15.46
N THR A 156 -4.02 3.64 -15.02
CA THR A 156 -2.65 4.12 -14.75
C THR A 156 -1.91 4.47 -16.04
N GLU A 157 -2.12 3.71 -17.12
CA GLU A 157 -1.53 3.98 -18.44
C GLU A 157 -2.03 5.30 -19.03
N THR A 158 -3.34 5.57 -18.91
CA THR A 158 -3.94 6.83 -19.37
C THR A 158 -3.36 8.01 -18.58
N LEU A 159 -3.25 7.87 -17.25
CA LEU A 159 -2.67 8.91 -16.40
C LEU A 159 -1.19 9.14 -16.71
N HIS A 160 -0.41 8.08 -16.96
CA HIS A 160 1.00 8.21 -17.36
C HIS A 160 1.13 9.01 -18.65
N ALA A 161 0.30 8.74 -19.65
CA ALA A 161 0.29 9.47 -20.91
C ALA A 161 -0.02 10.97 -20.70
N GLU A 162 -1.00 11.31 -19.85
CA GLU A 162 -1.31 12.70 -19.49
C GLU A 162 -0.12 13.40 -18.80
N LEU A 163 0.56 12.72 -17.87
CA LEU A 163 1.73 13.27 -17.18
C LEU A 163 2.94 13.46 -18.12
N CYS A 164 3.13 12.55 -19.09
CA CYS A 164 4.22 12.64 -20.06
C CYS A 164 3.99 13.71 -21.14
N GLN A 165 2.74 14.05 -21.48
CA GLN A 165 2.44 15.13 -22.45
C GLN A 165 2.99 16.50 -22.03
N ALA A 166 3.33 16.67 -20.74
CA ALA A 166 3.97 17.87 -20.23
C ALA A 166 5.49 17.95 -20.51
N GLY A 167 6.12 16.92 -21.10
CA GLY A 167 7.56 16.87 -21.30
C GLY A 167 8.01 16.23 -22.63
N PRO A 168 9.29 16.39 -23.01
CA PRO A 168 9.83 15.89 -24.28
C PRO A 168 10.20 14.40 -24.27
N HIS A 169 10.10 13.71 -23.13
CA HIS A 169 10.56 12.33 -22.95
C HIS A 169 9.42 11.34 -22.72
N GLN A 170 9.61 10.09 -23.14
CA GLN A 170 8.60 9.01 -23.03
C GLN A 170 8.53 8.36 -21.63
N GLY A 171 8.72 9.16 -20.57
CA GLY A 171 8.71 8.69 -19.19
C GLY A 171 8.83 9.84 -18.20
N LEU A 172 8.67 9.52 -16.91
CA LEU A 172 8.77 10.50 -15.84
C LEU A 172 10.17 10.46 -15.22
N SER A 173 10.76 11.63 -14.97
CA SER A 173 11.92 11.75 -14.09
C SER A 173 11.50 11.53 -12.62
N LEU A 174 12.48 11.31 -11.72
CA LEU A 174 12.21 11.18 -10.28
C LEU A 174 11.46 12.41 -9.74
N GLY A 175 11.88 13.62 -10.12
CA GLY A 175 11.23 14.86 -9.68
C GLY A 175 9.77 14.93 -10.12
N GLN A 176 9.48 14.62 -11.39
CA GLN A 176 8.09 14.59 -11.89
C GLN A 176 7.25 13.53 -11.17
N PHE A 177 7.83 12.37 -10.88
CA PHE A 177 7.14 11.32 -10.14
C PHE A 177 6.88 11.72 -8.67
N GLN A 178 7.84 12.36 -8.01
CA GLN A 178 7.67 12.91 -6.66
C GLN A 178 6.62 14.03 -6.63
N ASP A 179 6.65 14.95 -7.59
CA ASP A 179 5.66 16.02 -7.68
C ASP A 179 4.25 15.44 -7.84
N PHE A 180 4.08 14.44 -8.71
CA PHE A 180 2.81 13.73 -8.87
C PHE A 180 2.36 13.02 -7.58
N THR A 181 3.26 12.31 -6.91
CA THR A 181 2.91 11.45 -5.77
C THR A 181 2.80 12.18 -4.43
N LEU A 182 3.39 13.38 -4.30
CA LEU A 182 3.45 14.14 -3.04
C LEU A 182 2.77 15.51 -3.10
N ARG A 183 2.77 16.17 -4.27
CA ARG A 183 2.37 17.58 -4.40
C ARG A 183 1.15 17.80 -5.28
N ASP A 184 0.78 16.83 -6.12
CA ASP A 184 -0.38 16.94 -6.98
C ASP A 184 -1.66 17.20 -6.15
N PRO A 185 -2.48 18.20 -6.51
CA PRO A 185 -3.65 18.58 -5.72
C PRO A 185 -4.71 17.47 -5.64
N ILE A 186 -4.73 16.55 -6.61
CA ILE A 186 -5.71 15.45 -6.69
C ILE A 186 -5.10 14.16 -6.11
N HIS A 187 -3.86 13.84 -6.48
CA HIS A 187 -3.25 12.53 -6.23
C HIS A 187 -2.22 12.54 -5.09
N GLY A 188 -1.67 13.69 -4.69
CA GLY A 188 -0.52 13.79 -3.78
C GLY A 188 -0.76 13.23 -2.36
N LYS A 189 -2.03 13.00 -1.99
CA LYS A 189 -2.39 12.38 -0.70
C LYS A 189 -2.73 10.91 -0.80
N LEU A 190 -2.85 10.33 -2.00
CA LEU A 190 -3.31 8.96 -2.20
C LEU A 190 -2.42 7.96 -1.47
N LEU A 191 -1.13 7.92 -1.80
CA LEU A 191 -0.20 6.98 -1.17
C LEU A 191 -0.16 7.16 0.35
N SER A 192 -0.17 8.40 0.84
CA SER A 192 -0.19 8.65 2.30
C SER A 192 -1.47 8.13 2.97
N THR A 193 -2.61 8.20 2.30
CA THR A 193 -3.91 7.79 2.83
C THR A 193 -4.02 6.27 2.90
N TYR A 194 -3.53 5.58 1.86
CA TYR A 194 -3.69 4.14 1.70
C TYR A 194 -2.52 3.30 2.22
N LEU A 195 -1.32 3.87 2.32
CA LEU A 195 -0.13 3.19 2.88
C LEU A 195 0.11 3.54 4.36
N ARG A 196 -0.57 4.57 4.89
CA ARG A 196 -0.60 4.88 6.32
C ARG A 196 -2.04 5.04 6.79
N PRO A 197 -2.83 3.96 6.88
CA PRO A 197 -4.04 4.02 7.66
C PRO A 197 -3.63 4.49 9.04
N SER A 198 -4.25 5.59 9.45
CA SER A 198 -4.05 6.25 10.72
C SER A 198 -3.88 5.19 11.79
N GLN A 199 -2.85 5.31 12.62
CA GLN A 199 -2.85 4.60 13.90
C GLN A 199 -4.20 4.93 14.52
N THR A 200 -5.11 3.95 14.61
CA THR A 200 -6.24 4.07 15.52
C THR A 200 -5.63 4.51 16.84
N PRO A 201 -6.02 5.64 17.44
CA PRO A 201 -5.45 6.05 18.71
C PRO A 201 -5.63 4.86 19.63
N ASN A 202 -4.51 4.28 20.02
CA ASN A 202 -4.48 3.12 20.88
C ASN A 202 -5.14 3.58 22.17
N ALA A 203 -6.42 3.24 22.34
CA ALA A 203 -7.13 3.40 23.60
C ALA A 203 -6.57 2.34 24.56
N SER A 204 -5.30 2.49 24.92
CA SER A 204 -4.56 1.64 25.83
C SER A 204 -3.60 2.53 26.62
N SER A 205 -4.16 3.38 27.47
CA SER A 205 -3.56 3.70 28.75
C SER A 205 -4.60 4.25 29.72
N ALA A 206 -4.59 3.68 30.93
CA ALA A 206 -5.38 4.00 32.14
C ALA A 206 -6.88 3.59 32.09
N ALA A 207 -7.41 2.73 32.96
CA ALA A 207 -6.87 2.08 34.14
C ALA A 207 -7.74 0.84 34.47
N SER A 208 -7.11 -0.16 35.08
CA SER A 208 -7.75 -1.37 35.61
C SER A 208 -8.88 -1.06 36.60
N PRO A 209 -9.94 -1.88 36.68
CA PRO A 209 -10.94 -1.74 37.72
C PRO A 209 -10.41 -2.39 39.01
N THR A 210 -9.93 -1.58 39.96
CA THR A 210 -9.71 -2.09 41.32
C THR A 210 -11.05 -2.18 42.03
N ALA A 211 -11.54 -3.41 42.15
CA ALA A 211 -12.61 -3.75 43.07
C ALA A 211 -12.18 -3.41 44.51
N LEU A 212 -12.91 -2.50 45.16
CA LEU A 212 -12.94 -2.37 46.60
C LEU A 212 -14.41 -2.39 47.03
N ALA A 213 -14.81 -3.55 47.54
CA ALA A 213 -16.03 -3.72 48.30
C ALA A 213 -15.84 -3.14 49.71
N ASN A 214 -16.75 -2.23 50.10
CA ASN A 214 -17.23 -1.90 51.44
C ASN A 214 -18.09 -0.63 51.25
N GLY A 215 -19.42 -0.63 51.33
CA GLY A 215 -20.25 -1.25 52.33
C GLY A 215 -20.64 -0.21 53.37
N THR A 216 -21.57 0.71 53.06
CA THR A 216 -22.49 1.24 54.07
C THR A 216 -23.74 1.83 53.42
N VAL A 217 -24.88 1.26 53.82
CA VAL A 217 -26.24 1.72 53.54
C VAL A 217 -26.49 3.01 54.31
N HIS A 218 -26.95 4.07 53.66
CA HIS A 218 -27.75 5.10 54.30
C HIS A 218 -28.65 5.82 53.29
N SER A 219 -29.96 5.73 53.52
CA SER A 219 -31.01 6.60 52.98
C SER A 219 -31.71 7.27 54.17
N PRO A 220 -32.63 8.22 53.96
CA PRO A 220 -32.43 9.58 53.48
C PRO A 220 -32.69 10.62 54.60
N LYS A 221 -32.25 11.86 54.38
CA LYS A 221 -32.59 13.02 55.24
C LYS A 221 -34.00 13.53 54.93
N GLN A 222 -34.86 13.59 55.95
CA GLN A 222 -35.92 14.60 56.11
C GLN A 222 -36.15 14.82 57.61
N LYS A 223 -35.91 16.06 58.10
CA LYS A 223 -36.78 16.88 58.97
C LYS A 223 -36.00 18.06 59.56
N GLY A 224 -36.66 19.23 59.64
CA GLY A 224 -36.22 20.45 60.31
C GLY A 224 -36.81 21.65 59.56
N ASP A 225 -38.10 21.90 59.75
CA ASP A 225 -38.73 22.85 60.71
C ASP A 225 -39.02 24.19 60.02
#